data_AF-A0A7C3ZK99-F1
#
_entry.id   AF-A0A7C3ZK99-F1
#
_cell.length_a   1.000
_cell.length_b   1.000
_cell.length_c   1.000
_cell.angle_alpha   90.00
_cell.angle_beta   90.00
_cell.angle_gamma   90.00
#
_symmetry.space_group_name_H-M   'P 1'
#
loop_
_entity.id
_entity.type
_entity.pdbx_description
1 polymer ?
#
loop_
_entity_poly.entity_id
_entity_poly.type
_entity_poly.pdbx_seq_one_letter_code
_entity_poly.pdbx_strand_id
1 'polypeptide(L)'
;MSIDRKFYIALPDEVISGDVTDIYYLRTMEVLLKRGLLNTRVVMDVLAYSFPSNFDWAVLAGLEETLHLFIGKKNVNVYAMDEGTIFRIYEPVLSVEGPYEAL
;
A
#
# COMPACT_ATOMS: atom_id res chain seq x y z
N MET A 1 24.64 9.20 9.95
CA MET A 1 25.23 10.27 9.11
C MET A 1 24.13 11.25 8.81
N SER A 2 24.33 12.54 9.08
CA SER A 2 23.44 13.58 8.58
C SER A 2 23.60 13.60 7.06
N ILE A 3 22.63 13.07 6.32
CA ILE A 3 22.59 13.21 4.88
C ILE A 3 22.27 14.68 4.64
N ASP A 4 23.25 15.43 4.14
CA ASP A 4 23.09 16.84 3.77
C ASP A 4 22.14 16.92 2.56
N ARG A 5 20.83 16.89 2.84
CA ARG A 5 19.78 16.87 1.82
C ARG A 5 19.45 18.29 1.39
N LYS A 6 19.58 18.54 0.08
CA LYS A 6 19.16 19.80 -0.55
C LYS A 6 17.64 19.93 -0.68
N PHE A 7 16.92 18.81 -0.77
CA PHE A 7 15.46 18.77 -0.95
C PHE A 7 14.83 17.76 0.02
N TYR A 8 13.68 18.14 0.60
CA TYR A 8 12.90 17.32 1.52
C TYR A 8 11.91 16.44 0.76
N ILE A 9 12.44 15.54 -0.06
CA ILE A 9 11.66 14.54 -0.81
C ILE A 9 12.10 13.13 -0.39
N ALA A 10 11.17 12.19 -0.47
CA ALA A 10 11.48 10.78 -0.38
C ALA A 10 12.22 10.33 -1.65
N LEU A 11 13.29 9.57 -1.48
CA LEU A 11 13.93 8.86 -2.59
C LEU A 11 13.15 7.56 -2.89
N PRO A 12 13.18 7.04 -4.13
CA PRO A 12 12.49 5.80 -4.48
C PRO A 12 12.81 4.63 -3.53
N ASP A 13 14.08 4.47 -3.14
CA ASP A 13 14.50 3.41 -2.23
C ASP A 13 13.91 3.56 -0.82
N GLU A 14 13.68 4.80 -0.36
CA GLU A 14 13.02 5.08 0.93
C GLU A 14 11.52 4.75 0.90
N VAL A 15 10.90 4.84 -0.29
CA VAL A 15 9.51 4.41 -0.50
C VAL A 15 9.45 2.89 -0.52
N ILE A 16 10.34 2.23 -1.26
CA ILE A 16 10.38 0.77 -1.40
C ILE A 16 10.73 0.09 -0.07
N SER A 17 11.64 0.67 0.73
CA SER A 17 12.00 0.15 2.06
C SER A 17 10.91 0.36 3.12
N GLY A 18 9.95 1.26 2.86
CA GLY A 18 8.93 1.67 3.82
C GLY A 18 9.40 2.70 4.85
N ASP A 19 10.55 3.36 4.64
CA ASP A 19 11.09 4.38 5.57
C ASP A 19 10.16 5.61 5.69
N VAL A 20 9.28 5.82 4.72
CA VAL A 20 8.31 6.92 4.65
C VAL A 20 6.90 6.52 5.12
N THR A 21 6.77 5.36 5.77
CA THR A 21 5.49 4.89 6.31
C THR A 21 5.11 5.59 7.62
N ASP A 22 3.85 5.48 8.02
CA ASP A 22 3.41 5.93 9.32
C ASP A 22 3.99 5.02 10.43
N ILE A 23 4.55 5.62 11.48
CA ILE A 23 5.24 4.91 12.57
C ILE A 23 4.38 3.82 13.26
N TYR A 24 3.05 3.91 13.18
CA TYR A 24 2.18 2.88 13.77
C TYR A 24 2.30 1.53 13.06
N TYR A 25 2.68 1.48 11.78
CA TYR A 25 2.93 0.22 11.09
C TYR A 25 4.13 -0.51 11.70
N LEU A 26 5.25 0.18 11.92
CA LEU A 26 6.44 -0.40 12.56
C LEU A 26 6.11 -0.90 13.98
N ARG A 27 5.36 -0.11 14.76
CA ARG A 27 4.92 -0.52 16.10
C ARG A 27 3.97 -1.73 16.07
N THR A 28 3.09 -1.80 15.06
CA THR A 28 2.17 -2.92 14.87
C THR A 28 2.95 -4.20 14.53
N MET A 29 3.96 -4.09 13.67
CA MET A 29 4.85 -5.22 13.33
C MET A 29 5.56 -5.80 14.55
N GLU A 30 6.05 -4.95 15.47
CA GLU A 30 6.62 -5.43 16.74
C GLU A 30 5.60 -6.19 17.60
N VAL A 31 4.36 -5.71 17.67
CA VAL A 31 3.29 -6.36 18.44
C VAL A 31 2.92 -7.70 17.81
N LEU A 32 2.77 -7.77 16.49
CA LEU A 32 2.46 -9.00 15.77
C LEU A 32 3.59 -10.02 15.89
N LEU A 33 4.86 -9.58 15.83
CA LEU A 33 6.01 -10.45 16.08
C LEU A 33 5.96 -11.06 17.48
N LYS A 34 5.77 -10.23 18.51
CA LYS A 34 5.68 -10.68 19.91
C LYS A 34 4.51 -11.63 20.16
N ARG A 35 3.45 -11.54 19.34
CA ARG A 35 2.27 -12.41 19.41
C ARG A 35 2.33 -13.63 18.48
N GLY A 36 3.38 -13.76 17.66
CA GLY A 36 3.50 -14.85 16.68
C GLY A 36 2.50 -14.75 15.53
N LEU A 37 2.01 -13.56 15.21
CA LEU A 37 0.94 -13.31 14.24
C LEU A 37 1.41 -12.74 12.90
N LEU A 38 2.72 -12.57 12.68
CA LEU A 38 3.25 -12.00 11.43
C LEU A 38 2.85 -12.78 10.17
N ASN A 39 2.83 -14.11 10.28
CA ASN A 39 2.46 -15.02 9.20
C ASN A 39 0.93 -15.15 9.01
N THR A 40 0.12 -14.35 9.73
CA THR A 40 -1.34 -14.38 9.57
C THR A 40 -1.69 -13.93 8.16
N ARG A 41 -2.37 -14.80 7.42
CA ARG A 41 -2.81 -14.52 6.06
C ARG A 41 -4.05 -13.63 6.08
N VAL A 42 -3.97 -12.50 5.39
CA VAL A 42 -5.04 -11.49 5.35
C VAL A 42 -5.28 -11.02 3.92
N VAL A 43 -6.38 -10.29 3.73
CA VAL A 43 -6.70 -9.57 2.49
C VAL A 43 -6.92 -8.10 2.86
N MET A 44 -6.20 -7.20 2.18
CA MET A 44 -6.37 -5.76 2.30
C MET A 44 -7.03 -5.23 1.03
N ASP A 45 -8.21 -4.62 1.17
CA ASP A 45 -8.91 -3.95 0.09
C ASP A 45 -8.68 -2.43 0.13
N VAL A 46 -8.35 -1.86 -1.03
CA VAL A 46 -8.23 -0.42 -1.25
C VAL A 46 -9.48 0.05 -1.97
N LEU A 47 -10.21 0.97 -1.34
CA LEU A 47 -11.44 1.56 -1.87
C LEU A 47 -11.55 3.03 -1.43
N ALA A 48 -12.35 3.80 -2.16
CA ALA A 48 -12.70 5.16 -1.76
C ALA A 48 -13.98 5.16 -0.92
N TYR A 49 -13.97 5.88 0.21
CA TYR A 49 -15.18 6.15 1.01
C TYR A 49 -15.93 7.39 0.52
N SER A 50 -15.23 8.28 -0.21
CA SER A 50 -15.76 9.51 -0.77
C SER A 50 -14.85 9.99 -1.90
N PHE A 51 -15.37 10.80 -2.81
CA PHE A 51 -14.57 11.53 -3.81
C PHE A 51 -14.45 13.02 -3.45
N PRO A 52 -13.45 13.73 -4.01
CA PRO A 52 -13.43 15.19 -3.93
C PRO A 52 -14.71 15.76 -4.51
N SER A 53 -15.32 16.78 -3.89
CA SER A 53 -16.58 17.39 -4.36
C SER A 53 -17.77 16.41 -4.42
N ASN A 54 -18.80 16.74 -5.20
CA ASN A 54 -20.01 15.93 -5.38
C ASN A 54 -19.88 15.00 -6.60
N PHE A 55 -18.70 14.43 -6.86
CA PHE A 55 -18.53 13.46 -7.94
C PHE A 55 -19.04 12.09 -7.51
N ASP A 56 -19.71 11.38 -8.42
CA ASP A 56 -20.23 10.03 -8.19
C ASP A 56 -19.27 8.92 -8.66
N TRP A 57 -18.14 9.28 -9.28
CA TRP A 57 -17.16 8.36 -9.86
C TRP A 57 -15.77 8.99 -9.95
N ALA A 58 -14.74 8.14 -10.11
CA ALA A 58 -13.36 8.53 -10.39
C ALA A 58 -12.69 7.59 -11.40
N VAL A 59 -11.55 8.01 -11.96
CA VAL A 59 -10.70 7.17 -12.81
C VAL A 59 -9.56 6.62 -11.97
N LEU A 60 -9.35 5.30 -12.00
CA LEU A 60 -8.20 4.66 -11.34
C LEU A 60 -6.91 5.03 -12.07
N ALA A 61 -5.90 5.49 -11.32
CA ALA A 61 -4.56 5.83 -11.82
C ALA A 61 -3.49 5.50 -10.78
N GLY A 62 -2.24 5.30 -11.22
CA GLY A 62 -1.10 5.00 -10.35
C GLY A 62 -0.93 3.51 -10.01
N LEU A 63 -1.54 2.62 -10.80
CA LEU A 63 -1.43 1.18 -10.59
C LEU A 63 0.00 0.71 -10.86
N GLU A 64 0.64 1.20 -11.92
CA GLU A 64 2.02 0.83 -12.26
C GLU A 64 2.99 1.06 -11.09
N GLU A 65 3.02 2.29 -10.55
CA GLU A 65 3.88 2.64 -9.39
C GLU A 65 3.53 1.82 -8.14
N THR A 66 2.25 1.56 -7.91
CA THR A 66 1.80 0.74 -6.78
C THR A 66 2.32 -0.71 -6.89
N LEU A 67 2.29 -1.29 -8.10
CA LEU A 67 2.76 -2.66 -8.32
C LEU A 67 4.26 -2.82 -8.06
N HIS A 68 5.06 -1.77 -8.28
CA HIS A 68 6.49 -1.77 -7.97
C HIS A 68 6.79 -2.04 -6.47
N LEU A 69 5.87 -1.71 -5.56
CA LEU A 69 6.02 -1.99 -4.12
C LEU A 69 5.95 -3.49 -3.79
N PHE A 70 5.40 -4.30 -4.69
CA PHE A 70 5.18 -5.74 -4.47
C PHE A 70 6.09 -6.63 -5.32
N ILE A 71 6.86 -6.07 -6.26
CA ILE A 71 7.81 -6.83 -7.08
C ILE A 71 8.86 -7.50 -6.19
N GLY A 72 9.03 -8.81 -6.35
CA GLY A 72 9.99 -9.60 -5.58
C GLY A 72 9.48 -10.07 -4.21
N LYS A 73 8.32 -9.59 -3.74
CA LYS A 73 7.67 -10.14 -2.55
C LYS A 73 7.13 -11.54 -2.85
N LYS A 74 7.37 -12.48 -1.93
CA LYS A 74 6.89 -13.88 -2.05
C LYS A 74 5.58 -14.04 -1.29
N ASN A 75 4.71 -14.95 -1.76
CA ASN A 75 3.43 -15.26 -1.12
C ASN A 75 2.47 -14.06 -1.00
N VAL A 76 2.58 -13.11 -1.95
CA VAL A 76 1.67 -11.99 -2.09
C VAL A 76 0.97 -12.08 -3.44
N ASN A 77 -0.35 -12.02 -3.44
CA ASN A 77 -1.16 -11.87 -4.64
C ASN A 77 -1.72 -10.44 -4.66
N VAL A 78 -1.63 -9.79 -5.81
CA VAL A 78 -2.24 -8.47 -6.04
C VAL A 78 -3.30 -8.64 -7.13
N TYR A 79 -4.52 -8.20 -6.82
CA TYR A 79 -5.64 -8.12 -7.74
C TYR A 79 -5.99 -6.65 -7.91
N ALA A 80 -6.25 -6.20 -9.13
CA ALA A 80 -6.60 -4.80 -9.39
C ALA A 80 -7.55 -4.70 -10.58
N MET A 81 -8.31 -3.62 -10.63
CA MET A 81 -8.91 -3.16 -11.88
C MET A 81 -7.81 -2.65 -12.82
N ASP A 82 -8.08 -2.64 -14.13
CA ASP A 82 -7.16 -2.03 -15.09
C ASP A 82 -7.05 -0.52 -14.84
N GLU A 83 -5.84 0.03 -14.99
CA GLU A 83 -5.63 1.47 -14.93
C GLU A 83 -6.48 2.19 -16.00
N GLY A 84 -7.08 3.32 -15.64
CA GLY A 84 -8.08 4.02 -16.46
C GLY A 84 -9.52 3.55 -16.23
N THR A 85 -9.76 2.51 -15.43
CA THR A 85 -11.12 2.07 -15.09
C THR A 85 -11.88 3.13 -14.29
N ILE A 86 -13.14 3.36 -14.63
CA ILE A 86 -14.05 4.19 -13.84
C ILE A 86 -14.59 3.36 -12.67
N PHE A 87 -14.48 3.88 -11.45
CA PHE A 87 -14.96 3.23 -10.24
C PHE A 87 -15.77 4.18 -9.35
N ARG A 88 -16.50 3.60 -8.40
CA ARG A 88 -17.36 4.30 -7.42
C ARG A 88 -16.89 4.06 -5.99
N ILE A 89 -17.48 4.80 -5.06
CA ILE A 89 -17.23 4.56 -3.64
C ILE A 89 -17.56 3.11 -3.28
N TYR A 90 -16.80 2.55 -2.34
CA TYR A 90 -16.93 1.17 -1.86
C TYR A 90 -16.66 0.06 -2.89
N GLU A 91 -16.28 0.37 -4.12
CA GLU A 91 -15.73 -0.61 -5.07
C GLU A 91 -14.23 -0.80 -4.77
N PRO A 92 -13.77 -2.01 -4.42
CA PRO A 92 -12.34 -2.29 -4.26
C PRO A 92 -11.63 -2.17 -5.61
N VAL A 93 -10.67 -1.25 -5.70
CA VAL A 93 -9.86 -1.04 -6.91
C VAL A 93 -8.58 -1.88 -6.92
N LEU A 94 -8.11 -2.26 -5.73
CA LEU A 94 -6.93 -3.09 -5.50
C LEU A 94 -7.16 -3.94 -4.24
N SER A 95 -6.86 -5.23 -4.34
CA SER A 95 -6.86 -6.17 -3.21
C SER A 95 -5.51 -6.86 -3.13
N VAL A 96 -4.92 -6.88 -1.95
CA VAL A 96 -3.63 -7.54 -1.70
C VAL A 96 -3.82 -8.65 -0.67
N GLU A 97 -3.44 -9.87 -1.05
CA GLU A 97 -3.57 -11.06 -0.23
C GLU A 97 -2.20 -11.64 0.09
N GLY A 98 -1.92 -11.90 1.37
CA GLY A 98 -0.63 -12.42 1.81
C GLY A 98 -0.50 -12.49 3.34
N PRO A 99 0.65 -12.96 3.85
CA PRO A 99 0.95 -12.80 5.27
C PRO A 99 1.09 -11.32 5.60
N TYR A 100 0.59 -10.87 6.75
CA TYR A 100 0.59 -9.45 7.13
C TYR A 100 1.98 -8.81 7.03
N GLU A 101 3.05 -9.54 7.36
CA GLU A 101 4.42 -9.03 7.26
C GLU A 101 4.91 -8.74 5.85
N ALA A 102 4.26 -9.30 4.83
CA ALA A 102 4.61 -9.09 3.43
C ALA A 102 3.71 -8.04 2.75
N LEU A 103 2.64 -7.59 3.41
CA LEU A 103 1.77 -6.53 2.92
C LEU A 103 2.37 -5.18 3.30
#